data_AF-A0A2Z6N3B3-F1
#
_entry.id   AF-A0A2Z6N3B3-F1
#
_cell.length_a   1.000
_cell.length_b   1.000
_cell.length_c   1.000
_cell.angle_alpha   90.00
_cell.angle_beta   90.00
_cell.angle_gamma   90.00
#
_symmetry.space_group_name_H-M   'P 1'
#
loop_
_entity.id
_entity.type
_entity.pdbx_description
1 polymer ?
#
loop_
_entity_poly.entity_id
_entity_poly.type
_entity_poly.pdbx_seq_one_letter_code
_entity_poly.pdbx_strand_id
1 'polypeptide(L)'
;MAEEKVSTMLFPVDVRKKVIPELPNGFAGNALVPGFARATVKELMELEDDFIIRKVQEGIERLNDEYIKSGIDWLELNRGVPCKEDSFSLVAWWRLGLESEIFAWGRLKCATPLIVKPGLVMLLPGAKDEGGINICLSLPKDQLQEFCRIMLET
;
A
#
# COMPACT_ATOMS: atom_id res chain seq x y z
N MET A 1 26.44 6.96 -0.11
CA MET A 1 26.66 5.64 0.51
C MET A 1 25.32 4.91 0.50
N ALA A 2 25.28 3.60 0.24
CA ALA A 2 24.00 2.88 0.02
C ALA A 2 23.03 2.96 1.21
N GLU A 3 23.57 3.12 2.42
CA GLU A 3 22.84 3.26 3.68
C GLU A 3 22.06 4.58 3.83
N GLU A 4 22.54 5.67 3.21
CA GLU A 4 21.89 7.00 3.24
C GLU A 4 20.76 7.11 2.21
N LYS A 5 20.59 6.09 1.38
CA LYS A 5 19.56 6.05 0.35
C LYS A 5 18.18 5.99 1.01
N VAL A 6 17.23 6.82 0.56
CA VAL A 6 15.86 6.83 1.09
C VAL A 6 15.01 5.81 0.33
N SER A 7 14.35 4.91 1.05
CA SER A 7 13.29 4.06 0.50
C SER A 7 11.93 4.71 0.75
N THR A 8 11.07 4.75 -0.28
CA THR A 8 9.70 5.29 -0.17
C THR A 8 8.66 4.20 -0.43
N MET A 9 7.85 3.87 0.58
CA MET A 9 6.68 3.02 0.38
C MET A 9 5.45 3.89 0.14
N LEU A 10 4.79 3.69 -1.00
CA LEU A 10 3.51 4.33 -1.37
C LEU A 10 2.35 3.39 -1.05
N PHE A 11 1.22 3.92 -0.61
CA PHE A 11 0.01 3.12 -0.40
C PHE A 11 -1.25 3.95 -0.61
N PRO A 12 -2.34 3.36 -1.13
CA PRO A 12 -3.59 4.08 -1.32
C PRO A 12 -4.29 4.29 0.01
N VAL A 13 -4.72 5.53 0.27
CA VAL A 13 -5.53 5.88 1.43
C VAL A 13 -6.92 6.26 0.95
N ASP A 14 -7.94 5.61 1.52
CA ASP A 14 -9.34 5.97 1.29
C ASP A 14 -9.65 7.29 2.00
N VAL A 15 -9.96 8.32 1.21
CA VAL A 15 -10.20 9.66 1.71
C VAL A 15 -11.69 10.00 1.85
N ARG A 16 -12.61 9.08 1.55
CA ARG A 16 -14.07 9.34 1.59
C ARG A 16 -14.54 9.93 2.92
N LYS A 17 -13.97 9.47 4.03
CA LYS A 17 -14.28 9.93 5.39
C LYS A 17 -13.28 10.96 5.95
N LYS A 18 -12.31 11.40 5.14
CA LYS A 18 -11.25 12.34 5.54
C LYS A 18 -11.47 13.74 4.96
N VAL A 19 -12.16 13.84 3.83
CA VAL A 19 -12.54 15.12 3.23
C VAL A 19 -13.75 15.73 3.93
N ILE A 20 -13.86 17.05 3.88
CA ILE A 20 -14.96 17.82 4.47
C ILE A 20 -15.63 18.66 3.37
N PRO A 21 -16.94 18.44 3.10
CA PRO A 21 -17.80 17.41 3.69
C PRO A 21 -17.40 15.98 3.27
N GLU A 22 -17.71 14.98 4.12
CA GLU A 22 -17.47 13.56 3.78
C GLU A 22 -18.18 13.17 2.49
N LEU A 23 -17.58 12.27 1.72
CA LEU A 23 -18.21 11.75 0.51
C LEU A 23 -19.40 10.85 0.88
N PRO A 24 -20.50 10.91 0.09
CA PRO A 24 -21.70 10.14 0.39
C PRO A 24 -21.45 8.64 0.27
N ASN A 25 -22.20 7.87 1.06
CA ASN A 25 -22.27 6.42 0.90
C ASN A 25 -22.71 6.08 -0.53
N GLY A 26 -21.99 5.17 -1.19
CA GLY A 26 -22.25 4.82 -2.58
C GLY A 26 -21.61 5.75 -3.62
N PHE A 27 -20.72 6.68 -3.21
CA PHE A 27 -19.95 7.50 -4.14
C PHE A 27 -19.25 6.63 -5.21
N ALA A 28 -19.66 6.82 -6.46
CA ALA A 28 -19.13 6.14 -7.63
C ALA A 28 -18.03 6.98 -8.28
N GLY A 29 -16.79 6.78 -7.82
CA GLY A 29 -15.62 7.48 -8.33
C GLY A 29 -14.34 7.09 -7.60
N ASN A 30 -13.21 7.65 -8.04
CA ASN A 30 -11.93 7.48 -7.36
C ASN A 30 -11.83 8.43 -6.18
N ALA A 31 -11.56 7.88 -4.99
CA ALA A 31 -11.33 8.63 -3.75
C ALA A 31 -10.17 7.98 -2.97
N LEU A 32 -9.12 7.60 -3.71
CA LEU A 32 -7.88 7.07 -3.16
C LEU A 32 -6.78 8.09 -3.43
N VAL A 33 -6.11 8.53 -2.37
CA VAL A 33 -4.95 9.45 -2.45
C VAL A 33 -3.70 8.68 -2.03
N PRO A 34 -2.56 8.85 -2.71
CA PRO A 34 -1.31 8.18 -2.31
C PRO A 34 -0.82 8.74 -0.97
N GLY A 35 -0.85 7.90 0.07
CA GLY A 35 -0.05 8.09 1.27
C GLY A 35 1.36 7.54 1.06
N PHE A 36 2.31 7.96 1.89
CA PHE A 36 3.67 7.47 1.81
C PHE A 36 4.36 7.40 3.17
N ALA A 37 5.27 6.44 3.30
CA ALA A 37 6.24 6.31 4.38
C ALA A 37 7.66 6.38 3.80
N ARG A 38 8.59 7.00 4.54
CA ARG A 38 9.98 7.18 4.12
C ARG A 38 10.93 6.92 5.28
N ALA A 39 12.00 6.19 4.99
CA ALA A 39 13.12 5.94 5.88
C ALA A 39 14.39 5.72 5.05
N THR A 40 15.57 5.99 5.62
CA THR A 40 16.85 5.60 5.00
C THR A 40 17.05 4.10 5.09
N VAL A 41 17.86 3.51 4.21
CA VAL A 41 18.24 2.09 4.30
C VAL A 41 18.88 1.80 5.66
N LYS A 42 19.70 2.72 6.19
CA LYS A 42 20.25 2.60 7.53
C LYS A 42 19.17 2.50 8.61
N GLU A 43 18.21 3.42 8.60
CA GLU A 43 17.09 3.40 9.54
C GLU A 43 16.28 2.10 9.45
N LEU A 44 16.05 1.59 8.23
CA LEU A 44 15.34 0.32 8.02
C LEU A 44 16.09 -0.91 8.55
N MET A 45 17.42 -0.87 8.63
CA MET A 45 18.26 -2.00 9.04
C MET A 45 18.63 -1.95 10.53
N GLU A 46 18.73 -0.76 11.12
CA GLU A 46 19.25 -0.57 12.48
C GLU A 46 18.16 -0.25 13.52
N LEU A 47 16.98 0.25 13.10
CA LEU A 47 15.92 0.63 14.02
C LEU A 47 14.86 -0.47 14.17
N GLU A 48 14.18 -0.43 15.30
CA GLU A 48 13.15 -1.39 15.70
C GLU A 48 11.85 -1.22 14.90
N ASP A 49 11.03 -2.26 14.88
CA ASP A 49 9.77 -2.31 14.13
C ASP A 49 8.79 -1.18 14.49
N ASP A 50 8.82 -0.68 15.74
CA ASP A 50 7.94 0.39 16.20
C ASP A 50 8.20 1.71 15.46
N PHE A 51 9.47 2.01 15.14
CA PHE A 51 9.86 3.14 14.30
C PHE A 51 9.30 2.98 12.87
N ILE A 52 9.41 1.78 12.29
CA ILE A 52 8.95 1.49 10.94
C ILE A 52 7.42 1.61 10.85
N ILE A 53 6.71 1.05 11.83
CA ILE A 53 5.26 1.16 11.97
C ILE A 53 4.84 2.62 12.12
N ARG A 54 5.57 3.40 12.92
CA ARG A 54 5.30 4.84 13.11
C ARG A 54 5.40 5.60 11.78
N LYS A 55 6.38 5.33 10.92
CA LYS A 55 6.48 5.97 9.60
C LYS A 55 5.25 5.73 8.73
N VAL A 56 4.67 4.53 8.79
CA VAL A 56 3.44 4.21 8.07
C VAL A 56 2.24 4.96 8.66
N GLN A 57 2.12 5.00 9.99
CA GLN A 57 1.06 5.74 10.68
C GLN A 57 1.08 7.23 10.34
N GLU A 58 2.25 7.86 10.42
CA GLU A 58 2.44 9.28 10.05
C GLU A 58 2.03 9.54 8.59
N GLY A 59 2.34 8.60 7.69
CA GLY A 59 1.92 8.66 6.29
C GLY A 59 0.41 8.68 6.09
N ILE A 60 -0.35 7.97 6.94
CA ILE A 60 -1.82 7.92 6.91
C ILE A 60 -2.43 9.15 7.60
N GLU A 61 -1.86 9.56 8.73
CA GLU A 61 -2.35 10.66 9.57
C GLU A 61 -2.19 12.02 8.90
N ARG A 62 -1.10 12.21 8.13
CA ARG A 62 -0.82 13.43 7.36
C ARG A 62 -1.90 13.75 6.31
N LEU A 63 -2.61 12.75 5.80
CA LEU A 63 -3.72 12.94 4.84
C LEU A 63 -5.00 13.39 5.55
N ASN A 64 -5.02 14.65 6.00
CA ASN A 64 -6.21 15.35 6.46
C ASN A 64 -6.90 16.11 5.30
N ASP A 65 -8.08 16.70 5.55
CA ASP A 65 -8.86 17.42 4.53
C ASP A 65 -8.05 18.49 3.78
N GLU A 66 -7.31 19.32 4.52
CA GLU A 66 -6.51 20.41 3.96
C GLU A 66 -5.38 19.87 3.08
N TYR A 67 -4.65 18.85 3.54
CA TYR A 67 -3.58 18.22 2.77
C TYR A 67 -4.12 17.58 1.49
N ILE A 68 -5.28 16.92 1.57
CA ILE A 68 -5.93 16.30 0.40
C ILE A 68 -6.28 17.37 -0.64
N LYS A 69 -6.94 18.45 -0.22
CA LYS A 69 -7.31 19.58 -1.11
C LYS A 69 -6.08 20.25 -1.72
N SER A 70 -5.05 20.51 -0.91
CA SER A 70 -3.77 21.04 -1.40
C SER A 70 -3.10 20.10 -2.41
N GLY A 71 -3.18 18.79 -2.20
CA GLY A 71 -2.67 17.79 -3.15
C GLY A 71 -3.42 17.81 -4.49
N ILE A 72 -4.74 18.04 -4.47
CA ILE A 72 -5.55 18.23 -5.68
C ILE A 72 -5.08 19.50 -6.42
N ASP A 73 -4.97 20.63 -5.72
CA ASP A 73 -4.49 21.89 -6.31
C ASP A 73 -3.09 21.74 -6.92
N TRP A 74 -2.20 21.01 -6.23
CA TRP A 74 -0.86 20.73 -6.74
C TRP A 74 -0.89 19.91 -8.02
N LEU A 75 -1.79 18.91 -8.13
CA LEU A 75 -1.94 18.05 -9.32
C LEU A 75 -2.54 18.79 -10.52
N GLU A 76 -3.35 19.82 -10.31
CA GLU A 76 -3.83 20.71 -11.37
C GLU A 76 -2.68 21.47 -12.05
N LEU A 77 -1.65 21.84 -11.27
CA LEU A 77 -0.46 22.53 -11.76
C LEU A 77 0.63 21.56 -12.25
N ASN A 78 0.81 20.43 -11.54
CA ASN A 78 1.90 19.49 -11.74
C ASN A 78 1.32 18.13 -12.16
N ARG A 79 1.39 17.82 -13.46
CA ARG A 79 0.94 16.52 -13.98
C ARG A 79 1.95 15.43 -13.61
N GLY A 80 1.50 14.38 -12.91
CA GLY A 80 2.30 13.17 -12.71
C GLY A 80 2.18 12.56 -11.31
N VAL A 81 3.15 11.71 -10.98
CA VAL A 81 3.28 11.05 -9.67
C VAL A 81 4.47 11.65 -8.93
N PRO A 82 4.32 12.10 -7.67
CA PRO A 82 5.35 12.89 -6.98
C PRO A 82 6.64 12.13 -6.60
N CYS A 83 6.71 10.81 -6.71
CA CYS A 83 7.92 10.06 -6.36
C CYS A 83 8.07 8.77 -7.19
N LYS A 84 9.21 8.64 -7.89
CA LYS A 84 9.56 7.46 -8.72
C LYS A 84 10.88 6.79 -8.33
N GLU A 85 11.78 7.50 -7.66
CA GLU A 85 13.08 6.94 -7.30
C GLU A 85 12.98 6.14 -6.00
N ASP A 86 13.48 4.91 -6.05
CA ASP A 86 13.61 4.00 -4.89
C ASP A 86 12.32 3.80 -4.11
N SER A 87 11.22 3.72 -4.87
CA SER A 87 9.88 3.56 -4.33
C SER A 87 9.22 2.28 -4.80
N PHE A 88 8.32 1.76 -3.97
CA PHE A 88 7.38 0.70 -4.33
C PHE A 88 6.00 1.05 -3.80
N SER A 89 4.96 0.46 -4.39
CA SER A 89 3.58 0.63 -3.97
C SER A 89 3.07 -0.63 -3.29
N LEU A 90 2.44 -0.48 -2.14
CA LEU A 90 1.78 -1.54 -1.41
C LEU A 90 0.26 -1.32 -1.44
N VAL A 91 -0.48 -2.34 -1.87
CA VAL A 91 -1.94 -2.28 -2.01
C VAL A 91 -2.57 -3.46 -1.28
N ALA A 92 -3.47 -3.18 -0.33
CA ALA A 92 -4.16 -4.19 0.45
C ALA A 92 -5.57 -4.47 -0.08
N TRP A 93 -5.74 -5.58 -0.81
CA TRP A 93 -7.02 -6.00 -1.40
C TRP A 93 -8.00 -6.61 -0.40
N TRP A 94 -7.54 -7.11 0.74
CA TRP A 94 -8.46 -7.59 1.78
C TRP A 94 -9.44 -6.50 2.25
N ARG A 95 -9.09 -5.21 2.10
CA ARG A 95 -9.97 -4.09 2.46
C ARG A 95 -11.12 -3.87 1.49
N LEU A 96 -11.12 -4.52 0.33
CA LEU A 96 -12.18 -4.40 -0.68
C LEU A 96 -13.42 -5.26 -0.37
N GLY A 97 -13.33 -6.18 0.59
CA GLY A 97 -14.46 -7.04 0.95
C GLY A 97 -14.84 -8.08 -0.11
N LEU A 98 -13.96 -8.39 -1.06
CA LEU A 98 -14.25 -9.33 -2.14
C LEU A 98 -14.64 -10.74 -1.65
N GLU A 99 -14.20 -11.15 -0.46
CA GLU A 99 -14.44 -12.48 0.10
C GLU A 99 -15.82 -12.67 0.75
N SER A 100 -16.50 -11.57 1.09
CA SER A 100 -17.84 -11.62 1.68
C SER A 100 -18.92 -11.91 0.64
N GLU A 101 -18.63 -11.71 -0.64
CA GLU A 101 -19.58 -11.87 -1.73
C GLU A 101 -19.95 -13.35 -1.98
N ILE A 102 -21.26 -13.60 -2.10
CA ILE A 102 -21.83 -14.91 -2.42
C ILE A 102 -22.61 -14.75 -3.72
N PHE A 103 -22.07 -15.32 -4.80
CA PHE A 103 -22.74 -15.37 -6.09
C PHE A 103 -23.73 -16.54 -6.12
N ALA A 104 -24.63 -16.55 -7.12
CA ALA A 104 -25.61 -17.62 -7.31
C ALA A 104 -24.97 -19.04 -7.41
N TRP A 105 -23.71 -19.10 -7.83
CA TRP A 105 -22.92 -20.31 -7.99
C TRP A 105 -21.88 -20.53 -6.87
N GLY A 106 -22.01 -19.78 -5.78
CA GLY A 106 -21.22 -19.96 -4.56
C GLY A 106 -20.31 -18.77 -4.22
N ARG A 107 -19.48 -18.98 -3.20
CA ARG A 107 -18.54 -17.97 -2.68
C ARG A 107 -17.31 -17.88 -3.57
N LEU A 108 -16.76 -16.67 -3.66
CA LEU A 108 -15.44 -16.44 -4.26
C LEU A 108 -14.37 -17.30 -3.55
N LYS A 109 -13.61 -18.10 -4.31
CA LYS A 109 -12.52 -18.92 -3.79
C LYS A 109 -11.18 -18.18 -3.73
N CYS A 110 -10.89 -17.37 -4.74
CA CYS A 110 -9.67 -16.58 -4.82
C CYS A 110 -9.90 -15.33 -5.67
N ALA A 111 -9.23 -14.23 -5.28
CA ALA A 111 -9.05 -13.05 -6.11
C ALA A 111 -7.58 -12.67 -6.11
N THR A 112 -6.97 -12.69 -7.29
CA THR A 112 -5.56 -12.37 -7.49
C THR A 112 -5.40 -11.50 -8.73
N PRO A 113 -4.43 -10.57 -8.76
CA PRO A 113 -4.02 -9.94 -10.01
C PRO A 113 -3.55 -10.99 -11.03
N LEU A 114 -3.84 -10.76 -12.31
CA LEU A 114 -3.32 -11.59 -13.40
C LEU A 114 -1.83 -11.30 -13.68
N ILE A 115 -1.42 -10.04 -13.53
CA ILE A 115 -0.05 -9.57 -13.74
C ILE A 115 0.30 -8.61 -12.61
N VAL A 116 1.47 -8.80 -12.00
CA VAL A 116 2.04 -7.86 -11.03
C VAL A 116 3.26 -7.20 -11.65
N LYS A 117 3.22 -5.87 -11.75
CA LYS A 117 4.33 -5.09 -12.28
C LYS A 117 5.45 -4.99 -11.22
N PRO A 118 6.73 -4.90 -11.63
CA PRO A 118 7.81 -4.58 -10.71
C PRO A 118 7.52 -3.32 -9.89
N GLY A 119 7.86 -3.34 -8.60
CA GLY A 119 7.58 -2.24 -7.68
C GLY A 119 6.14 -2.20 -7.14
N LEU A 120 5.29 -3.19 -7.44
CA LEU A 120 3.97 -3.35 -6.83
C LEU A 120 3.95 -4.58 -5.91
N VAL A 121 3.53 -4.36 -4.67
CA VAL A 121 3.29 -5.38 -3.65
C VAL A 121 1.80 -5.44 -3.36
N MET A 122 1.20 -6.60 -3.61
CA MET A 122 -0.23 -6.83 -3.44
C MET A 122 -0.43 -7.70 -2.22
N LEU A 123 -1.15 -7.17 -1.23
CA LEU A 123 -1.58 -7.96 -0.09
C LEU A 123 -2.99 -8.49 -0.35
N LEU A 124 -3.07 -9.80 -0.51
CA LEU A 124 -4.27 -10.54 -0.82
C LEU A 124 -4.77 -11.24 0.44
N PRO A 125 -6.09 -11.43 0.57
CA PRO A 125 -6.61 -12.15 1.72
C PRO A 125 -6.17 -13.63 1.71
N GLY A 126 -5.98 -14.18 2.91
CA GLY A 126 -5.63 -15.58 3.14
C GLY A 126 -6.83 -16.51 3.04
N ALA A 127 -6.60 -17.83 3.07
CA ALA A 127 -7.70 -18.78 3.15
C ALA A 127 -8.46 -18.59 4.48
N LYS A 128 -9.79 -18.48 4.41
CA LYS A 128 -10.65 -18.13 5.55
C LYS A 128 -10.47 -19.04 6.77
N ASP A 129 -10.11 -20.30 6.54
CA ASP A 129 -10.02 -21.33 7.58
C ASP A 129 -8.58 -21.51 8.12
N GLU A 130 -7.57 -20.94 7.46
CA GLU A 130 -6.16 -21.08 7.82
C GLU A 130 -5.57 -19.77 8.38
N GLY A 131 -6.28 -18.64 8.20
CA GLY A 131 -5.80 -17.32 8.58
C GLY A 131 -4.68 -16.83 7.65
N GLY A 132 -4.09 -15.67 8.00
CA GLY A 132 -2.93 -15.12 7.31
C GLY A 132 -3.24 -14.21 6.12
N ILE A 133 -2.16 -13.77 5.47
CA ILE A 133 -2.14 -12.84 4.34
C ILE A 133 -1.29 -13.46 3.24
N ASN A 134 -1.76 -13.40 2.00
CA ASN A 134 -0.99 -13.75 0.83
C ASN A 134 -0.27 -12.51 0.29
N ILE A 135 1.02 -12.61 -0.01
CA ILE A 135 1.81 -11.51 -0.62
C ILE A 135 2.12 -11.87 -2.07
N CYS A 136 1.70 -11.02 -3.00
CA CYS A 136 1.98 -11.19 -4.43
C CYS A 136 2.81 -9.99 -4.94
N LEU A 137 4.02 -10.27 -5.41
CA LEU A 137 4.99 -9.27 -5.86
C LEU A 137 5.89 -9.83 -6.97
N SER A 138 6.66 -8.95 -7.63
CA SER A 138 7.64 -9.33 -8.65
C SER A 138 9.00 -8.73 -8.32
N LEU A 139 10.03 -9.58 -8.20
CA LEU A 139 11.43 -9.21 -7.96
C LEU A 139 12.36 -10.03 -8.88
N PRO A 140 13.59 -9.53 -9.15
CA PRO A 140 14.69 -10.35 -9.66
C PRO A 140 14.88 -11.63 -8.84
N LYS A 141 15.34 -12.71 -9.48
CA LYS A 141 15.37 -14.06 -8.88
C LYS A 141 16.20 -14.12 -7.60
N ASP A 142 17.36 -13.48 -7.59
CA ASP A 142 18.26 -13.33 -6.46
C ASP A 142 17.61 -12.55 -5.30
N GLN A 143 16.94 -11.44 -5.61
CA GLN A 143 16.22 -10.64 -4.60
C GLN A 143 15.00 -11.37 -4.03
N LEU A 144 14.29 -12.16 -4.85
CA LEU A 144 13.15 -12.94 -4.40
C LEU A 144 13.57 -14.04 -3.42
N GLN A 145 14.71 -14.69 -3.67
CA GLN A 145 15.26 -15.69 -2.75
C GLN A 145 15.59 -15.07 -1.39
N GLU A 146 16.22 -13.90 -1.40
CA GLU A 146 16.56 -13.17 -0.18
C GLU A 146 15.31 -12.66 0.55
N PHE A 147 14.32 -12.13 -0.18
CA PHE A 147 13.03 -11.75 0.39
C PHE A 147 12.35 -12.92 1.11
N CYS A 148 12.32 -14.10 0.47
CA CYS A 148 11.77 -15.31 1.07
C CYS A 148 12.55 -15.73 2.32
N ARG A 149 13.88 -15.60 2.31
CA ARG A 149 14.73 -15.89 3.48
C ARG A 149 14.35 -15.00 4.66
N ILE A 150 14.32 -13.68 4.45
CA ILE A 150 14.01 -12.69 5.50
C ILE A 150 12.59 -12.87 6.05
N MET A 151 11.59 -13.10 5.18
CA MET A 151 10.19 -13.24 5.61
C MET A 151 9.90 -14.54 6.40
N LEU A 152 10.75 -15.56 6.25
CA LEU A 152 10.60 -16.86 6.90
C LEU A 152 11.53 -17.06 8.10
N GLU A 153 12.47 -16.14 8.32
CA GLU A 153 13.29 -16.11 9.53
C GLU A 153 12.48 -15.51 10.68
N THR A 154 11.96 -16.39 11.53
CA THR A 154 11.43 -16.07 12.88
C THR A 154 12.50 -16.27 13.94
#